data_AF-A0A328TZ78-F1
#
_entry.id   AF-A0A328TZ78-F1
#
_cell.length_a   1.000
_cell.length_b   1.000
_cell.length_c   1.000
_cell.angle_alpha   90.00
_cell.angle_beta   90.00
_cell.angle_gamma   90.00
#
_symmetry.space_group_name_H-M   'P 1'
#
loop_
_entity.id
_entity.type
_entity.pdbx_description
1 polymer ?
#
loop_
_entity_poly.entity_id
_entity_poly.type
_entity_poly.pdbx_seq_one_letter_code
_entity_poly.pdbx_strand_id
1 'polypeptide(L)'
;MSDVRMKLLEELMANQREIANGMRNVHILAKLKENMLPEQQPARPAAGPSLNAELFLAVTDVYYHEEEERIRLGNAKKSGRRVNVELTSMISAFFSKHLDDTFQAERETDGFVYVFKEGKAVCAIRFITDMGFIRGDAWYKIADELVSKLRYGLKHDQVFFIVSTLRNGLDQTHVQRYLGKDIGSNWQFMNDRHAVMTYLAKVQAHTSCLAEPGKQLLFMASELHPNILADDLHKMTPEMREEKRKEVQRYNWIHRIEPIMDQINRM
;
A
#
# COMPACT_ATOMS: atom_id res chain seq x y z
N MET A 1 26.97 -31.52 -57.11
CA MET A 1 25.88 -30.60 -56.69
C MET A 1 25.03 -31.12 -55.52
N SER A 2 25.21 -32.36 -55.02
CA SER A 2 24.41 -32.90 -53.90
C SER A 2 24.89 -32.49 -52.50
N ASP A 3 26.20 -32.35 -52.28
CA ASP A 3 26.76 -32.14 -50.92
C ASP A 3 26.47 -30.76 -50.32
N VAL A 4 26.40 -29.72 -51.15
CA VAL A 4 26.12 -28.36 -50.66
C VAL A 4 24.66 -28.23 -50.20
N ARG A 5 23.72 -28.91 -50.87
CA ARG A 5 22.31 -28.93 -50.46
C ARG A 5 22.08 -29.70 -49.16
N MET A 6 22.81 -30.79 -48.94
CA MET A 6 22.72 -31.56 -47.69
C MET A 6 23.23 -30.76 -46.49
N LYS A 7 24.38 -30.09 -46.62
CA LYS A 7 24.91 -29.22 -45.55
C LYS A 7 23.94 -28.08 -45.20
N LEU A 8 23.35 -27.44 -46.20
CA LEU A 8 22.38 -26.37 -45.95
C LEU A 8 21.13 -26.87 -45.22
N LEU A 9 20.67 -28.09 -45.51
CA LEU A 9 19.52 -28.69 -44.86
C LEU A 9 19.82 -29.06 -43.40
N GLU A 10 21.02 -29.55 -43.11
CA GLU A 10 21.49 -29.86 -41.76
C GLU A 10 21.60 -28.61 -40.89
N GLU A 11 22.16 -27.51 -41.42
CA GLU A 11 22.22 -26.22 -40.73
C GLU A 11 20.83 -25.65 -40.44
N LEU A 12 19.90 -25.77 -41.39
CA LEU A 12 18.52 -25.29 -41.22
C LEU A 12 17.78 -26.08 -40.13
N MET A 13 17.98 -27.40 -40.07
CA MET A 13 17.41 -28.25 -39.02
C MET A 13 18.06 -28.01 -37.66
N ALA A 14 19.37 -27.72 -37.61
CA ALA A 14 20.05 -27.36 -36.37
C ALA A 14 19.51 -26.03 -35.80
N ASN A 15 19.37 -25.00 -36.64
CA ASN A 15 18.79 -23.72 -36.24
C ASN A 15 17.34 -23.85 -35.76
N GLN A 16 16.52 -24.67 -36.42
CA GLN A 16 15.14 -24.90 -35.98
C GLN A 16 15.06 -25.60 -34.62
N ARG A 17 15.97 -26.54 -34.33
CA ARG A 17 16.05 -27.19 -33.01
C ARG A 17 16.48 -26.21 -31.92
N GLU A 18 17.42 -25.33 -32.22
CA GLU A 18 17.90 -24.33 -31.27
C GLU A 18 16.80 -23.30 -30.92
N ILE A 19 16.05 -22.85 -31.93
CA ILE A 19 14.88 -21.98 -31.75
C ILE A 19 13.79 -22.67 -30.93
N ALA A 20 13.49 -23.94 -31.21
CA ALA A 20 12.50 -24.72 -30.46
C ALA A 20 12.91 -24.91 -28.99
N ASN A 21 14.19 -25.15 -28.72
CA ASN A 21 14.73 -25.28 -27.36
C ASN A 21 14.73 -23.93 -26.62
N GLY A 22 15.06 -22.84 -27.31
CA GLY A 22 14.95 -21.47 -26.78
C GLY A 22 13.52 -21.14 -26.36
N MET A 23 12.53 -21.44 -27.22
CA MET A 23 11.11 -21.24 -26.90
C MET A 23 10.63 -22.11 -25.73
N ARG A 24 11.12 -23.36 -25.61
CA ARG A 24 10.82 -24.24 -24.47
C ARG A 24 11.35 -23.67 -23.15
N ASN A 25 12.56 -23.12 -23.17
CA ASN A 25 13.17 -22.51 -21.98
C ASN A 25 12.45 -21.23 -21.55
N VAL A 26 11.99 -20.41 -22.50
CA VAL A 26 11.15 -19.23 -22.21
C VAL A 26 9.82 -19.65 -21.57
N HIS A 27 9.20 -20.73 -22.05
CA HIS A 27 7.94 -21.23 -21.49
C HIS A 27 8.12 -21.82 -20.07
N ILE A 28 9.25 -22.49 -19.79
CA ILE A 28 9.57 -22.99 -18.45
C ILE A 28 9.83 -21.82 -17.48
N LEU A 29 10.56 -20.79 -17.90
CA LEU A 29 10.80 -19.59 -17.09
C LEU A 29 9.52 -18.79 -16.83
N ALA A 30 8.58 -18.76 -17.79
CA ALA A 30 7.27 -18.15 -17.60
C ALA A 30 6.43 -18.92 -16.55
N LYS A 31 6.41 -20.26 -16.63
CA LYS A 31 5.72 -21.13 -15.66
C LYS A 31 6.34 -21.06 -14.27
N LEU A 32 7.66 -20.92 -14.17
CA LEU A 32 8.34 -20.74 -12.88
C LEU A 32 8.03 -19.38 -12.25
N LYS A 33 7.86 -18.31 -13.05
CA LYS A 33 7.42 -17.01 -12.55
C LYS A 33 5.95 -17.00 -12.10
N GLU A 34 5.09 -17.76 -12.77
CA GLU A 34 3.68 -17.95 -12.37
C GLU A 34 3.57 -18.68 -11.02
N ASN A 35 4.42 -19.67 -10.77
CA ASN A 35 4.41 -20.47 -9.53
C ASN A 35 5.12 -19.81 -8.33
N MET A 36 5.75 -18.64 -8.50
CA MET A 36 6.46 -17.92 -7.43
C MET A 36 5.71 -16.70 -6.88
N LEU A 37 4.52 -16.39 -7.41
CA LEU A 37 3.63 -15.44 -6.77
C LEU A 37 2.77 -16.22 -5.77
N PRO A 38 2.85 -15.95 -4.46
CA PRO A 38 1.89 -16.54 -3.55
C PRO A 38 0.48 -16.13 -4.00
N GLU A 39 -0.37 -17.11 -4.30
CA GLU A 39 -1.80 -16.91 -4.42
C GLU A 39 -2.31 -16.34 -3.09
N GLN A 40 -2.31 -15.02 -2.96
CA GLN A 40 -3.12 -14.35 -1.97
C GLN A 40 -4.55 -14.48 -2.48
N GLN A 41 -5.22 -15.57 -2.07
CA GLN A 41 -6.66 -15.68 -2.22
C GLN A 41 -7.29 -14.37 -1.73
N PRO A 42 -8.23 -13.75 -2.48
CA PRO A 42 -8.95 -12.60 -1.97
C PRO A 42 -9.59 -13.01 -0.65
N ALA A 43 -9.15 -12.38 0.44
CA ALA A 43 -9.61 -12.69 1.78
C ALA A 43 -11.15 -12.67 1.77
N ARG A 44 -11.79 -13.77 2.18
CA ARG A 44 -13.23 -13.78 2.44
C ARG A 44 -13.56 -12.56 3.31
N PRO A 45 -14.59 -11.77 2.98
CA PRO A 45 -15.03 -10.70 3.87
C PRO A 45 -15.38 -11.35 5.22
N ALA A 46 -14.62 -11.00 6.25
CA ALA A 46 -14.92 -11.43 7.61
C ALA A 46 -16.26 -10.83 8.03
N ALA A 47 -17.09 -11.60 8.73
CA ALA A 47 -18.33 -11.11 9.30
C ALA A 47 -18.02 -10.19 10.49
N GLY A 48 -17.78 -8.91 10.22
CA GLY A 48 -17.49 -7.87 11.21
C GLY A 48 -17.11 -6.56 10.52
N PRO A 49 -17.23 -5.40 11.20
CA PRO A 49 -16.76 -4.14 10.66
C PRO A 49 -15.25 -4.24 10.35
N SER A 50 -14.85 -3.81 9.16
CA SER A 50 -13.46 -3.90 8.74
C SER A 50 -12.63 -2.86 9.49
N LEU A 51 -11.56 -3.26 10.18
CA LEU A 51 -10.65 -2.31 10.83
C LEU A 51 -10.04 -1.33 9.82
N ASN A 52 -9.83 -1.78 8.57
CA ASN A 52 -9.45 -0.90 7.48
C ASN A 52 -10.49 0.18 7.22
N ALA A 53 -11.78 -0.19 7.16
CA ALA A 53 -12.86 0.76 6.94
C ALA A 53 -13.01 1.73 8.11
N GLU A 54 -12.88 1.24 9.35
CA GLU A 54 -12.88 2.10 10.54
C GLU A 54 -11.74 3.11 10.49
N LEU A 55 -10.50 2.65 10.26
CA LEU A 55 -9.34 3.53 10.13
C LEU A 55 -9.51 4.53 8.98
N PHE A 56 -9.94 4.05 7.80
CA PHE A 56 -10.11 4.89 6.62
C PHE A 56 -11.18 5.98 6.83
N LEU A 57 -12.31 5.63 7.48
CA LEU A 57 -13.36 6.59 7.81
C LEU A 57 -12.89 7.57 8.87
N ALA A 58 -12.14 7.14 9.88
CA ALA A 58 -11.57 8.06 10.87
C ALA A 58 -10.59 9.07 10.22
N VAL A 59 -9.79 8.62 9.25
CA VAL A 59 -8.92 9.51 8.44
C VAL A 59 -9.78 10.46 7.60
N THR A 60 -10.85 9.95 6.98
CA THR A 60 -11.80 10.76 6.21
C THR A 60 -12.45 11.83 7.07
N ASP A 61 -12.81 11.52 8.32
CA ASP A 61 -13.44 12.45 9.25
C ASP A 61 -12.52 13.61 9.61
N VAL A 62 -11.21 13.37 9.76
CA VAL A 62 -10.22 14.46 9.94
C VAL A 62 -10.25 15.43 8.75
N TYR A 63 -10.27 14.92 7.52
CA TYR A 63 -10.37 15.78 6.33
C TYR A 63 -11.72 16.48 6.21
N TYR A 64 -12.80 15.80 6.60
CA TYR A 64 -14.14 16.33 6.60
C TYR A 64 -14.26 17.51 7.58
N HIS A 65 -13.82 17.36 8.82
CA HIS A 65 -13.86 18.44 9.82
C HIS A 65 -12.93 19.60 9.46
N GLU A 66 -11.77 19.33 8.87
CA GLU A 66 -10.91 20.42 8.37
C GLU A 66 -11.58 21.21 7.23
N GLU A 67 -12.39 20.57 6.39
CA GLU A 67 -13.16 21.28 5.36
C GLU A 67 -14.26 22.16 5.98
N GLU A 68 -14.95 21.70 7.02
CA GLU A 68 -15.89 22.53 7.80
C GLU A 68 -15.19 23.76 8.35
N GLU A 69 -14.02 23.56 8.95
CA GLU A 69 -13.22 24.62 9.56
C GLU A 69 -12.67 25.59 8.50
N ARG A 70 -12.25 25.08 7.34
CA ARG A 70 -11.82 25.90 6.21
C ARG A 70 -12.94 26.83 5.75
N ILE A 71 -14.15 26.30 5.57
CA ILE A 71 -15.33 27.07 5.15
C ILE A 71 -15.68 28.11 6.23
N ARG A 72 -15.75 27.68 7.50
CA ARG A 72 -16.06 28.56 8.65
C ARG A 72 -15.10 29.73 8.77
N LEU A 73 -13.81 29.50 8.54
CA LEU A 73 -12.76 30.52 8.60
C LEU A 73 -12.60 31.33 7.30
N GLY A 74 -13.31 30.98 6.22
CA GLY A 74 -13.17 31.65 4.92
C GLY A 74 -11.82 31.41 4.23
N ASN A 75 -11.12 30.32 4.56
CA ASN A 75 -9.80 30.03 4.01
C ASN A 75 -9.89 29.43 2.60
N ALA A 76 -8.95 29.79 1.72
CA ALA A 76 -8.88 29.26 0.36
C ALA A 76 -8.48 27.78 0.29
N LYS A 77 -7.73 27.28 1.29
CA LYS A 77 -7.19 25.91 1.34
C LYS A 77 -7.25 25.34 2.76
N LYS A 78 -7.36 24.02 2.87
CA LYS A 78 -7.20 23.27 4.12
C LYS A 78 -5.80 23.50 4.70
N SER A 79 -5.68 23.57 6.03
CA SER A 79 -4.41 23.73 6.74
C SER A 79 -3.70 22.38 6.87
N GLY A 80 -2.64 22.18 6.09
CA GLY A 80 -1.83 20.95 6.17
C GLY A 80 -1.25 20.70 7.57
N ARG A 81 -0.96 21.77 8.33
CA ARG A 81 -0.47 21.66 9.72
C ARG A 81 -1.55 21.10 10.65
N ARG A 82 -2.78 21.64 10.60
CA ARG A 82 -3.89 21.13 11.45
C ARG A 82 -4.22 19.69 11.08
N VAL A 83 -4.38 19.41 9.79
CA VAL A 83 -4.62 18.05 9.28
C VAL A 83 -3.56 17.09 9.81
N ASN A 84 -2.27 17.42 9.73
CA ASN A 84 -1.23 16.53 10.22
C ASN A 84 -1.30 16.28 11.74
N VAL A 85 -1.58 17.32 12.53
CA VAL A 85 -1.73 17.19 14.00
C VAL A 85 -2.92 16.31 14.36
N GLU A 86 -4.07 16.54 13.73
CA GLU A 86 -5.29 15.77 13.98
C GLU A 86 -5.16 14.32 13.48
N LEU A 87 -4.57 14.12 12.28
CA LEU A 87 -4.30 12.79 11.76
C LEU A 87 -3.41 11.99 12.70
N THR A 88 -2.24 12.52 13.09
CA THR A 88 -1.33 11.79 13.98
C THR A 88 -1.98 11.46 15.33
N SER A 89 -2.78 12.37 15.88
CA SER A 89 -3.52 12.13 17.13
C SER A 89 -4.61 11.06 16.98
N MET A 90 -5.36 11.11 15.89
CA MET A 90 -6.38 10.11 15.59
C MET A 90 -5.75 8.73 15.36
N ILE A 91 -4.62 8.63 14.64
CA ILE A 91 -3.92 7.35 14.44
C ILE A 91 -3.46 6.77 15.79
N SER A 92 -2.86 7.57 16.67
CA SER A 92 -2.49 7.09 18.01
C SER A 92 -3.70 6.60 18.83
N ALA A 93 -4.83 7.31 18.73
CA ALA A 93 -6.06 6.91 19.40
C ALA A 93 -6.65 5.61 18.81
N PHE A 94 -6.59 5.45 17.49
CA PHE A 94 -7.04 4.24 16.81
C PHE A 94 -6.25 3.01 17.27
N PHE A 95 -4.91 3.08 17.29
CA PHE A 95 -4.10 1.96 17.78
C PHE A 95 -4.32 1.70 19.27
N SER A 96 -4.39 2.75 20.10
CA SER A 96 -4.65 2.57 21.54
C SER A 96 -6.00 1.92 21.84
N LYS A 97 -7.01 2.13 20.98
CA LYS A 97 -8.34 1.52 21.11
C LYS A 97 -8.37 0.03 20.75
N HIS A 98 -7.53 -0.39 19.81
CA HIS A 98 -7.62 -1.73 19.19
C HIS A 98 -6.48 -2.68 19.57
N LEU A 99 -5.45 -2.19 20.25
CA LEU A 99 -4.42 -3.01 20.88
C LEU A 99 -4.87 -3.45 22.28
N ASP A 100 -4.23 -4.48 22.83
CA ASP A 100 -4.52 -4.93 24.20
C ASP A 100 -4.22 -3.82 25.22
N ASP A 101 -4.94 -3.79 26.35
CA ASP A 101 -4.85 -2.73 27.38
C ASP A 101 -3.44 -2.53 27.97
N THR A 102 -2.53 -3.49 27.78
CA THR A 102 -1.12 -3.38 28.19
C THR A 102 -0.28 -2.49 27.28
N PHE A 103 -0.83 -2.12 26.11
CA PHE A 103 -0.17 -1.29 25.12
C PHE A 103 -0.68 0.15 25.15
N GLN A 104 0.21 1.09 24.83
CA GLN A 104 -0.12 2.49 24.64
C GLN A 104 0.48 2.97 23.33
N ALA A 105 -0.31 3.63 22.49
CA ALA A 105 0.18 4.20 21.24
C ALA A 105 0.29 5.72 21.37
N GLU A 106 1.50 6.25 21.19
CA GLU A 106 1.80 7.67 21.36
C GLU A 106 2.33 8.26 20.04
N ARG A 107 1.86 9.46 19.71
CA ARG A 107 2.35 10.19 18.54
C ARG A 107 3.67 10.90 18.87
N GLU A 108 4.57 10.91 17.91
CA GLU A 108 5.86 11.60 18.02
C GLU A 108 6.06 12.66 16.92
N THR A 109 7.02 13.56 17.17
CA THR A 109 7.32 14.70 16.29
C THR A 109 7.98 14.31 14.96
N ASP A 110 8.55 13.12 14.87
CA ASP A 110 9.01 12.52 13.61
C ASP A 110 7.84 11.99 12.74
N GLY A 111 6.62 12.05 13.29
CA GLY A 111 5.37 11.62 12.68
C GLY A 111 5.18 10.11 12.64
N PHE A 112 5.94 9.36 13.44
CA PHE A 112 5.57 8.00 13.80
C PHE A 112 4.58 8.01 14.96
N VAL A 113 3.80 6.93 15.04
CA VAL A 113 3.12 6.52 16.26
C VAL A 113 3.91 5.36 16.83
N TYR A 114 4.45 5.55 18.03
CA TYR A 114 5.20 4.52 18.75
C TYR A 114 4.25 3.76 19.67
N VAL A 115 4.35 2.44 19.65
CA VAL A 115 3.61 1.56 20.55
C VAL A 115 4.53 1.14 21.69
N PHE A 116 4.08 1.35 22.92
CA PHE A 116 4.76 1.00 24.15
C PHE A 116 4.04 -0.14 24.85
N LYS A 117 4.80 -1.08 25.43
CA LYS A 117 4.33 -2.11 26.35
C LYS A 117 5.13 -2.00 27.62
N GLU A 118 4.47 -1.82 28.77
CA GLU A 118 5.13 -1.67 30.08
C GLU A 118 6.24 -0.59 30.07
N GLY A 119 6.00 0.52 29.36
CA GLY A 119 6.94 1.64 29.25
C GLY A 119 8.10 1.45 28.26
N LYS A 120 8.17 0.32 27.55
CA LYS A 120 9.18 0.06 26.51
C LYS A 120 8.56 0.15 25.12
N ALA A 121 9.19 0.90 24.22
CA ALA A 121 8.80 0.93 22.82
C ALA A 121 9.01 -0.46 22.18
N VAL A 122 7.96 -1.01 21.58
CA VAL A 122 7.98 -2.31 20.91
C VAL A 122 7.82 -2.20 19.41
N CYS A 123 7.23 -1.11 18.91
CA CYS A 123 6.90 -0.92 17.51
C CYS A 123 6.78 0.57 17.15
N ALA A 124 7.09 0.92 15.90
CA ALA A 124 6.82 2.23 15.31
C ALA A 124 5.96 2.09 14.05
N ILE A 125 4.91 2.90 13.96
CA ILE A 125 3.93 2.86 12.86
C ILE A 125 3.92 4.21 12.16
N ARG A 126 4.17 4.21 10.85
CA ARG A 126 4.02 5.37 9.99
C ARG A 126 2.79 5.23 9.11
N PHE A 127 1.79 6.05 9.39
CA PHE A 127 0.64 6.19 8.51
C PHE A 127 0.93 7.22 7.41
N ILE A 128 0.59 6.87 6.17
CA ILE A 128 0.79 7.67 4.96
C ILE A 128 -0.55 7.75 4.25
N THR A 129 -1.12 8.95 4.12
CA THR A 129 -2.43 9.13 3.49
C THR A 129 -2.39 8.72 2.02
N ASP A 130 -1.38 9.16 1.30
CA ASP A 130 -1.13 8.83 -0.09
C ASP A 130 0.37 9.02 -0.40
N MET A 131 0.85 8.41 -1.49
CA MET A 131 2.26 8.51 -1.85
C MET A 131 2.59 9.74 -2.71
N GLY A 132 1.74 10.77 -2.79
CA GLY A 132 1.89 11.85 -3.77
C GLY A 132 3.29 12.48 -3.81
N PHE A 133 3.86 12.83 -2.66
CA PHE A 133 5.20 13.43 -2.57
C PHE A 133 6.36 12.43 -2.52
N ILE A 134 6.05 11.13 -2.42
CA ILE A 134 7.03 10.05 -2.18
C ILE A 134 6.87 8.90 -3.18
N ARG A 135 6.22 9.14 -4.32
CA ARG A 135 5.89 8.11 -5.33
C ARG A 135 7.11 7.64 -6.11
N GLY A 136 7.01 6.44 -6.66
CA GLY A 136 8.04 5.84 -7.49
C GLY A 136 9.35 5.61 -6.73
N ASP A 137 10.48 5.92 -7.35
CA ASP A 137 11.80 5.68 -6.76
C ASP A 137 12.08 6.51 -5.49
N ALA A 138 11.36 7.63 -5.31
CA ALA A 138 11.48 8.47 -4.11
C ALA A 138 11.07 7.74 -2.83
N TRP A 139 10.15 6.76 -2.92
CA TRP A 139 9.70 5.95 -1.80
C TRP A 139 10.87 5.29 -1.07
N TYR A 140 11.74 4.61 -1.81
CA TYR A 140 12.81 3.79 -1.23
C TYR A 140 13.79 4.64 -0.42
N LYS A 141 14.18 5.80 -0.97
CA LYS A 141 15.06 6.74 -0.27
C LYS A 141 14.40 7.29 1.00
N ILE A 142 13.13 7.68 0.92
CA ILE A 142 12.43 8.30 2.06
C ILE A 142 12.15 7.27 3.15
N ALA A 143 11.76 6.04 2.78
CA ALA A 143 11.57 4.95 3.74
C ALA A 143 12.87 4.64 4.48
N ASP A 144 14.01 4.58 3.78
CA ASP A 144 15.32 4.36 4.38
C ASP A 144 15.73 5.52 5.34
N GLU A 145 15.50 6.76 4.92
CA GLU A 145 15.74 7.94 5.76
C GLU A 145 14.85 7.96 7.01
N LEU A 146 13.62 7.45 6.93
CA LEU A 146 12.71 7.37 8.08
C LEU A 146 13.13 6.25 9.04
N VAL A 147 13.47 5.07 8.52
CA VAL A 147 13.91 3.92 9.34
C VAL A 147 15.25 4.22 10.02
N SER A 148 16.19 4.86 9.34
CA SER A 148 17.50 5.22 9.92
C SER A 148 17.42 6.24 11.06
N LYS A 149 16.30 6.98 11.20
CA LYS A 149 16.08 8.01 12.23
C LYS A 149 15.14 7.55 13.35
N LEU A 150 14.84 6.25 13.42
CA LEU A 150 13.98 5.70 14.46
C LEU A 150 14.50 5.98 15.86
N ARG A 151 13.57 6.22 16.77
CA ARG A 151 13.86 6.42 18.19
C ARG A 151 13.76 5.11 18.97
N TYR A 152 14.16 5.17 20.24
CA TYR A 152 14.01 4.10 21.23
C TYR A 152 14.71 2.77 20.90
N GLY A 153 15.65 2.78 19.94
CA GLY A 153 16.43 1.59 19.60
C GLY A 153 15.61 0.48 18.92
N LEU A 154 14.49 0.82 18.29
CA LEU A 154 13.68 -0.13 17.54
C LEU A 154 14.46 -0.68 16.34
N LYS A 155 14.28 -1.97 16.09
CA LYS A 155 14.88 -2.69 14.97
C LYS A 155 13.99 -2.61 13.72
N HIS A 156 14.58 -2.94 12.58
CA HIS A 156 13.90 -2.85 11.27
C HIS A 156 12.70 -3.79 11.13
N ASP A 157 12.57 -4.83 11.95
CA ASP A 157 11.41 -5.75 12.03
C ASP A 157 10.28 -5.22 12.93
N GLN A 158 10.50 -4.10 13.63
CA GLN A 158 9.55 -3.45 14.54
C GLN A 158 8.92 -2.18 13.93
N VAL A 159 9.02 -2.01 12.61
CA VAL A 159 8.60 -0.79 11.91
C VAL A 159 7.54 -1.12 10.89
N PHE A 160 6.44 -0.38 10.89
CA PHE A 160 5.34 -0.63 9.97
C PHE A 160 4.96 0.63 9.23
N PHE A 161 4.73 0.51 7.93
CA PHE A 161 4.21 1.55 7.08
C PHE A 161 2.81 1.16 6.61
N ILE A 162 1.85 2.07 6.79
CA ILE A 162 0.47 1.88 6.35
C ILE A 162 0.14 3.01 5.39
N VAL A 163 -0.04 2.67 4.12
CA VAL A 163 -0.44 3.59 3.05
C VAL A 163 -1.95 3.46 2.84
N SER A 164 -2.68 4.56 3.04
CA SER A 164 -4.15 4.54 2.91
C SER A 164 -4.59 4.31 1.47
N THR A 165 -3.95 4.99 0.49
CA THR A 165 -4.34 4.85 -0.91
C THR A 165 -3.19 5.00 -1.91
N LEU A 166 -3.34 4.32 -3.06
CA LEU A 166 -2.50 4.56 -4.24
C LEU A 166 -2.95 5.77 -5.06
N ARG A 167 -4.17 6.28 -4.85
CA ARG A 167 -4.66 7.44 -5.57
C ARG A 167 -3.77 8.65 -5.27
N ASN A 168 -3.38 9.38 -6.32
CA ASN A 168 -2.34 10.42 -6.30
C ASN A 168 -0.90 9.94 -6.01
N GLY A 169 -0.71 8.67 -5.66
CA GLY A 169 0.58 8.07 -5.31
C GLY A 169 1.29 7.30 -6.43
N LEU A 170 0.77 7.34 -7.66
CA LEU A 170 1.32 6.58 -8.80
C LEU A 170 2.20 7.45 -9.69
N ASP A 171 3.39 6.93 -9.99
CA ASP A 171 4.20 7.36 -11.11
C ASP A 171 4.01 6.33 -12.23
N GLN A 172 3.39 6.75 -13.33
CA GLN A 172 3.04 5.85 -14.44
C GLN A 172 4.29 5.17 -15.03
N THR A 173 5.40 5.90 -15.20
CA THR A 173 6.65 5.35 -15.73
C THR A 173 7.20 4.29 -14.79
N HIS A 174 7.15 4.56 -13.48
CA HIS A 174 7.57 3.61 -12.45
C HIS A 174 6.73 2.33 -12.47
N VAL A 175 5.41 2.46 -12.53
CA VAL A 175 4.47 1.32 -12.58
C VAL A 175 4.71 0.49 -13.85
N GLN A 176 4.80 1.12 -15.02
CA GLN A 176 5.04 0.45 -16.29
C GLN A 176 6.38 -0.32 -16.28
N ARG A 177 7.45 0.30 -15.75
CA ARG A 177 8.76 -0.35 -15.58
C ARG A 177 8.66 -1.59 -14.70
N TYR A 178 7.92 -1.52 -13.60
CA TYR A 178 7.75 -2.65 -12.69
C TYR A 178 6.89 -3.74 -13.31
N LEU A 179 5.84 -3.41 -14.06
CA LEU A 179 4.99 -4.39 -14.71
C LEU A 179 5.57 -4.96 -16.01
N GLY A 180 6.53 -4.26 -16.64
CA GLY A 180 7.06 -4.61 -17.95
C GLY A 180 6.06 -4.42 -19.09
N LYS A 181 5.05 -3.57 -18.91
CA LYS A 181 3.99 -3.27 -19.90
C LYS A 181 3.41 -1.88 -19.70
N ASP A 182 2.78 -1.34 -20.74
CA ASP A 182 1.94 -0.14 -20.64
C ASP A 182 0.67 -0.43 -19.82
N ILE A 183 0.22 0.55 -19.04
CA ILE A 183 -0.99 0.50 -18.22
C ILE A 183 -2.13 1.38 -18.76
N GLY A 184 -1.92 2.11 -19.85
CA GLY A 184 -2.92 2.99 -20.49
C GLY A 184 -3.21 4.25 -19.69
N SER A 185 -3.68 4.11 -18.45
CA SER A 185 -3.92 5.21 -17.51
C SER A 185 -3.84 4.74 -16.05
N ASN A 186 -3.54 5.68 -15.14
CA ASN A 186 -3.55 5.40 -13.69
C ASN A 186 -4.92 4.90 -13.21
N TRP A 187 -6.02 5.41 -13.77
CA TRP A 187 -7.37 4.99 -13.39
C TRP A 187 -7.64 3.53 -13.77
N GLN A 188 -7.33 3.14 -15.01
CA GLN A 188 -7.46 1.75 -15.45
C GLN A 188 -6.61 0.82 -14.59
N PHE A 189 -5.36 1.21 -14.30
CA PHE A 189 -4.48 0.45 -13.42
C PHE A 189 -5.06 0.27 -12.01
N MET A 190 -5.52 1.34 -11.36
CA MET A 190 -6.08 1.25 -9.99
C MET A 190 -7.31 0.36 -9.88
N ASN A 191 -8.01 0.12 -10.99
CA ASN A 191 -9.18 -0.76 -11.07
C ASN A 191 -8.83 -2.19 -11.57
N ASP A 192 -7.58 -2.45 -11.98
CA ASP A 192 -7.08 -3.79 -12.28
C ASP A 192 -6.41 -4.36 -11.03
N ARG A 193 -7.18 -5.12 -10.25
CA ARG A 193 -6.70 -5.69 -8.99
C ARG A 193 -5.46 -6.56 -9.16
N HIS A 194 -5.37 -7.35 -10.24
CA HIS A 194 -4.23 -8.23 -10.45
C HIS A 194 -2.96 -7.43 -10.75
N ALA A 195 -3.05 -6.41 -11.61
CA ALA A 195 -1.93 -5.51 -11.89
C ALA A 195 -1.49 -4.75 -10.64
N VAL A 196 -2.42 -4.25 -9.83
CA VAL A 196 -2.13 -3.57 -8.56
C VAL A 196 -1.37 -4.49 -7.61
N MET A 197 -1.88 -5.69 -7.33
CA MET A 197 -1.20 -6.63 -6.42
C MET A 197 0.20 -7.01 -6.94
N THR A 198 0.35 -7.21 -8.25
CA THR A 198 1.65 -7.51 -8.88
C THR A 198 2.64 -6.36 -8.72
N TYR A 199 2.19 -5.12 -8.91
CA TYR A 199 3.01 -3.93 -8.72
C TYR A 199 3.43 -3.79 -7.25
N LEU A 200 2.49 -3.92 -6.33
CA LEU A 200 2.73 -3.79 -4.89
C LEU A 200 3.71 -4.84 -4.35
N ALA A 201 3.57 -6.10 -4.78
CA ALA A 201 4.51 -7.16 -4.43
C ALA A 201 5.94 -6.80 -4.86
N LYS A 202 6.11 -6.19 -6.03
CA LYS A 202 7.42 -5.71 -6.50
C LYS A 202 7.91 -4.51 -5.69
N VAL A 203 7.06 -3.54 -5.35
CA VAL A 203 7.43 -2.40 -4.48
C VAL A 203 7.90 -2.89 -3.11
N GLN A 204 7.15 -3.81 -2.49
CA GLN A 204 7.53 -4.43 -1.22
C GLN A 204 8.88 -5.15 -1.35
N ALA A 205 9.06 -5.98 -2.38
CA ALA A 205 10.31 -6.72 -2.59
C ALA A 205 11.55 -5.81 -2.77
N HIS A 206 11.37 -4.59 -3.30
CA HIS A 206 12.46 -3.62 -3.46
C HIS A 206 12.65 -2.70 -2.24
N THR A 207 11.77 -2.76 -1.23
CA THR A 207 11.88 -1.95 -0.02
C THR A 207 12.85 -2.61 0.97
N SER A 208 14.15 -2.39 0.80
CA SER A 208 15.20 -3.10 1.55
C SER A 208 15.43 -2.61 2.98
N CYS A 209 14.87 -1.46 3.38
CA CYS A 209 15.05 -0.91 4.72
C CYS A 209 14.24 -1.66 5.80
N LEU A 210 13.33 -2.55 5.42
CA LEU A 210 12.49 -3.35 6.32
C LEU A 210 12.94 -4.82 6.31
N ALA A 211 12.82 -5.51 7.44
CA ALA A 211 13.24 -6.90 7.56
C ALA A 211 12.33 -7.86 6.75
N GLU A 212 11.02 -7.62 6.80
CA GLU A 212 9.97 -8.36 6.10
C GLU A 212 8.97 -7.39 5.44
N PRO A 213 9.34 -6.74 4.32
CA PRO A 213 8.52 -5.68 3.71
C PRO A 213 7.09 -6.11 3.35
N GLY A 214 6.89 -7.38 3.00
CA GLY A 214 5.56 -7.93 2.69
C GLY A 214 4.59 -7.97 3.88
N LYS A 215 5.11 -7.94 5.12
CA LYS A 215 4.32 -7.86 6.36
C LYS A 215 4.31 -6.45 6.95
N GLN A 216 5.32 -5.64 6.61
CA GLN A 216 5.56 -4.35 7.25
C GLN A 216 5.07 -3.16 6.43
N LEU A 217 4.93 -3.29 5.11
CA LEU A 217 4.42 -2.23 4.22
C LEU A 217 3.04 -2.61 3.69
N LEU A 218 1.99 -1.99 4.23
CA LEU A 218 0.62 -2.22 3.80
C LEU A 218 0.09 -1.10 2.92
N PHE A 219 -0.76 -1.48 1.97
CA PHE A 219 -1.53 -0.58 1.13
C PHE A 219 -3.00 -0.94 1.36
N MET A 220 -3.82 0.02 1.76
CA MET A 220 -5.22 -0.27 2.12
C MET A 220 -6.12 -0.24 0.88
N ALA A 221 -6.09 0.82 0.07
CA ALA A 221 -6.94 0.99 -1.10
C ALA A 221 -6.15 1.42 -2.35
N SER A 222 -6.71 1.19 -3.54
CA SER A 222 -6.13 1.71 -4.79
C SER A 222 -6.77 3.03 -5.18
N GLU A 223 -8.08 3.05 -5.40
CA GLU A 223 -8.83 4.17 -5.99
C GLU A 223 -9.57 5.04 -4.96
N LEU A 224 -9.83 4.50 -3.77
CA LEU A 224 -10.52 5.21 -2.68
C LEU A 224 -9.54 6.14 -1.96
N HIS A 225 -9.86 7.42 -1.80
CA HIS A 225 -8.97 8.42 -1.18
C HIS A 225 -9.72 9.21 -0.10
N PRO A 226 -9.19 9.32 1.13
CA PRO A 226 -9.93 9.88 2.26
C PRO A 226 -10.29 11.35 2.09
N ASN A 227 -9.35 12.20 1.64
CA ASN A 227 -9.64 13.61 1.36
C ASN A 227 -10.70 13.82 0.25
N ILE A 228 -10.69 12.98 -0.80
CA ILE A 228 -11.68 13.09 -1.88
C ILE A 228 -13.06 12.64 -1.38
N LEU A 229 -13.12 11.55 -0.62
CA LEU A 229 -14.35 11.11 0.01
C LEU A 229 -14.89 12.19 0.95
N ALA A 230 -14.05 12.85 1.75
CA ALA A 230 -14.46 13.94 2.62
C ALA A 230 -15.10 15.10 1.83
N ASP A 231 -14.47 15.52 0.72
CA ASP A 231 -15.00 16.58 -0.16
C ASP A 231 -16.33 16.19 -0.82
N ASP A 232 -16.53 14.90 -1.11
CA ASP A 232 -17.78 14.39 -1.66
C ASP A 232 -18.88 14.34 -0.60
N LEU A 233 -18.57 13.86 0.62
CA LEU A 233 -19.50 13.81 1.75
C LEU A 233 -20.04 15.20 2.11
N HIS A 234 -19.24 16.25 1.97
CA HIS A 234 -19.65 17.65 2.19
C HIS A 234 -20.78 18.12 1.29
N LYS A 235 -20.96 17.48 0.14
CA LYS A 235 -21.98 17.84 -0.86
C LYS A 235 -23.22 16.96 -0.76
N MET A 236 -23.24 16.00 0.16
CA MET A 236 -24.26 14.96 0.28
C MET A 236 -25.24 15.23 1.43
N THR A 237 -26.48 14.76 1.28
CA THR A 237 -27.45 14.73 2.39
C THR A 237 -26.99 13.77 3.48
N PRO A 238 -27.52 13.86 4.72
CA PRO A 238 -27.21 12.89 5.78
C PRO A 238 -27.40 11.42 5.36
N GLU A 239 -28.48 11.12 4.64
CA GLU A 239 -28.82 9.76 4.20
C GLU A 239 -27.83 9.23 3.16
N MET A 240 -27.44 10.09 2.20
CA MET A 240 -26.43 9.75 1.20
C MET A 240 -25.05 9.52 1.85
N ARG A 241 -24.70 10.31 2.86
CA ARG A 241 -23.44 10.13 3.62
C ARG A 241 -23.41 8.78 4.32
N GLU A 242 -24.50 8.39 4.97
CA GLU A 242 -24.61 7.11 5.65
C GLU A 242 -24.47 5.93 4.68
N GLU A 243 -25.17 5.99 3.53
CA GLU A 243 -25.03 4.95 2.51
C GLU A 243 -23.59 4.87 1.97
N LYS A 244 -22.96 6.02 1.72
CA LYS A 244 -21.57 6.06 1.26
C LYS A 244 -20.60 5.45 2.28
N ARG A 245 -20.82 5.66 3.58
CA ARG A 245 -20.02 5.04 4.64
C ARG A 245 -20.22 3.52 4.67
N LYS A 246 -21.44 3.02 4.43
CA LYS A 246 -21.70 1.57 4.29
C LYS A 246 -21.01 0.96 3.07
N GLU A 247 -20.92 1.70 1.96
CA GLU A 247 -20.13 1.25 0.80
C GLU A 247 -18.64 1.08 1.17
N VAL A 248 -18.06 2.03 1.92
CA VAL A 248 -16.67 1.93 2.39
C VAL A 248 -16.45 0.72 3.29
N GLN A 249 -17.43 0.39 4.15
CA GLN A 249 -17.37 -0.82 4.98
C GLN A 249 -17.30 -2.12 4.17
N ARG A 250 -17.85 -2.12 2.95
CA ARG A 250 -17.87 -3.27 2.03
C ARG A 250 -16.74 -3.24 1.00
N TYR A 251 -15.84 -2.26 1.08
CA TYR A 251 -14.75 -2.10 0.13
C TYR A 251 -13.80 -3.31 0.13
N ASN A 252 -13.33 -3.69 -1.06
CA ASN A 252 -12.39 -4.80 -1.23
C ASN A 252 -10.94 -4.33 -0.97
N TRP A 253 -10.59 -4.20 0.32
CA TRP A 253 -9.27 -3.74 0.77
C TRP A 253 -8.11 -4.53 0.15
N ILE A 254 -7.03 -3.84 -0.22
CA ILE A 254 -5.77 -4.40 -0.76
C ILE A 254 -5.10 -5.28 0.27
N HIS A 255 -4.59 -4.67 1.33
CA HIS A 255 -4.08 -5.35 2.50
C HIS A 255 -4.98 -5.05 3.69
N ARG A 256 -5.12 -6.04 4.57
CA ARG A 256 -5.85 -5.93 5.84
C ARG A 256 -4.91 -5.47 6.95
N ILE A 257 -5.39 -4.62 7.86
CA ILE A 257 -4.60 -4.11 8.99
C ILE A 257 -4.56 -5.09 10.17
N GLU A 258 -5.55 -5.96 10.27
CA GLU A 258 -5.70 -6.94 11.36
C GLU A 258 -4.41 -7.78 11.58
N PRO A 259 -3.72 -8.31 10.54
CA PRO A 259 -2.48 -9.05 10.75
C PRO A 259 -1.35 -8.25 11.42
N ILE A 260 -1.28 -6.92 11.19
CA ILE A 260 -0.31 -6.06 11.90
C ILE A 260 -0.72 -5.90 13.36
N MET A 261 -2.01 -5.69 13.64
CA MET A 261 -2.50 -5.61 15.02
C MET A 261 -2.17 -6.89 15.79
N ASP A 262 -2.45 -8.05 15.20
CA ASP A 262 -2.12 -9.35 15.78
C ASP A 262 -0.61 -9.54 15.98
N GLN A 263 0.21 -8.98 15.08
CA GLN A 263 1.67 -9.02 15.24
C GLN A 263 2.13 -8.14 16.41
N ILE A 264 1.58 -6.93 16.55
CA ILE A 264 1.93 -6.00 17.63
C ILE A 264 1.50 -6.58 18.99
N ASN A 265 0.30 -7.14 19.11
CA ASN A 265 -0.17 -7.74 20.37
C ASN A 265 0.69 -8.94 20.83
N ARG A 266 1.45 -9.56 19.91
CA ARG A 266 2.39 -10.66 20.22
C ARG A 266 3.80 -10.20 20.60
N MET A 267 4.12 -8.91 20.50
CA MET A 267 5.42 -8.35 20.91
C MET A 267 5.51 -8.17 22.43
#